data_AF-A0A0D0DN09-F1
#
_entry.id   AF-A0A0D0DN09-F1
#
_cell.length_a   1.000
_cell.length_b   1.000
_cell.length_c   1.000
_cell.angle_alpha   90.00
_cell.angle_beta   90.00
_cell.angle_gamma   90.00
#
_symmetry.space_group_name_H-M   'P 1'
#
loop_
_entity.id
_entity.type
_entity.pdbx_description
1 polymer ?
#
loop_
_entity_poly.entity_id
_entity_poly.type
_entity_poly.pdbx_seq_one_letter_code
_entity_poly.pdbx_strand_id
1 'polypeptide(L)' 'NLSWKQFNLGKNNFLLHIAKIEWLAEHQASLTVFFMSIMSHESQTLPKGEEILLQYALQVRREWHDTLSNENETFNI' A
#
# COMPACT_ATOMS: atom_id res chain seq x y z
N ASN A 1 2.82 16.72 -1.90
CA ASN A 1 1.75 16.00 -2.61
C ASN A 1 2.36 14.86 -3.39
N LEU A 2 1.93 13.62 -3.16
CA LEU A 2 2.35 12.45 -3.93
C LEU A 2 1.50 12.39 -5.21
N SER A 3 2.11 12.32 -6.40
CA SER A 3 1.35 12.13 -7.65
C SER A 3 1.08 10.64 -7.92
N TRP A 4 0.07 10.34 -8.74
CA TRP A 4 -0.25 8.97 -9.14
C TRP A 4 0.94 8.24 -9.79
N LYS A 5 1.67 8.95 -10.64
CA LYS A 5 2.90 8.43 -11.27
C LYS A 5 3.96 8.08 -10.23
N GLN A 6 4.17 8.93 -9.23
CA GLN A 6 5.13 8.65 -8.15
C GLN A 6 4.68 7.47 -7.29
N PHE A 7 3.39 7.35 -7.00
CA PHE A 7 2.83 6.20 -6.29
C PHE A 7 3.07 4.89 -7.05
N ASN A 8 2.76 4.86 -8.36
CA ASN A 8 2.96 3.68 -9.20
C ASN A 8 4.44 3.26 -9.29
N LEU A 9 5.35 4.22 -9.48
CA LEU A 9 6.79 3.95 -9.47
C LEU A 9 7.29 3.48 -8.09
N GLY A 10 6.81 4.12 -7.02
CA GLY A 10 7.16 3.79 -5.65
C GLY A 10 6.76 2.37 -5.28
N LYS A 11 5.56 1.93 -5.69
CA LYS A 11 5.07 0.57 -5.49
C LYS A 11 6.06 -0.49 -5.97
N ASN A 12 6.57 -0.37 -7.19
CA ASN A 12 7.46 -1.39 -7.76
C ASN A 12 8.75 -1.52 -6.93
N ASN A 13 9.32 -0.40 -6.51
CA ASN A 13 10.50 -0.40 -5.65
C ASN A 13 10.21 -0.98 -4.26
N PHE A 14 9.04 -0.65 -3.69
CA PHE A 14 8.61 -1.19 -2.41
C PHE A 14 8.42 -2.72 -2.46
N LEU A 15 7.67 -3.22 -3.44
CA LEU A 15 7.44 -4.66 -3.61
C LEU A 15 8.75 -5.42 -3.84
N LEU A 16 9.66 -4.86 -4.65
CA LEU A 16 10.99 -5.44 -4.85
C LEU A 16 11.82 -5.47 -3.56
N HIS A 17 11.67 -4.46 -2.70
CA HIS A 17 12.41 -4.39 -1.45
C HIS A 17 11.87 -5.38 -0.41
N ILE A 18 10.54 -5.45 -0.23
CA ILE A 18 9.93 -6.40 0.70
C ILE A 18 10.18 -7.87 0.30
N ALA A 19 10.37 -8.14 -0.99
CA ALA A 19 10.73 -9.47 -1.48
C ALA A 19 12.18 -9.87 -1.17
N LYS A 20 13.05 -8.90 -0.85
CA LYS A 20 14.47 -9.12 -0.52
C LYS A 20 14.73 -9.24 0.98
N ILE A 21 13.83 -8.70 1.78
CA ILE A 21 13.84 -8.86 3.23
C ILE A 21 12.92 -10.04 3.57
N GLU A 22 13.25 -10.84 4.57
CA GLU A 22 12.59 -12.12 4.87
C GLU A 22 11.19 -11.96 5.50
N TRP A 23 10.37 -11.03 4.99
CA TRP A 23 8.97 -10.88 5.40
C TRP A 23 8.17 -12.13 5.03
N LEU A 24 7.24 -12.51 5.89
CA LEU A 24 6.34 -13.64 5.62
C LEU A 24 5.64 -13.47 4.26
N ALA A 25 5.57 -14.57 3.51
CA ALA A 25 5.01 -14.57 2.16
C ALA A 25 3.56 -14.06 2.13
N GLU A 26 2.79 -14.31 3.20
CA GLU A 26 1.43 -13.81 3.35
C GLU A 26 1.34 -12.27 3.42
N HIS A 27 2.30 -11.62 4.06
CA HIS A 27 2.38 -10.17 4.13
C HIS A 27 2.73 -9.58 2.76
N GLN A 28 3.71 -10.19 2.08
CA GLN A 28 4.08 -9.79 0.73
C GLN A 28 2.91 -9.95 -0.27
N ALA A 29 2.17 -11.06 -0.18
CA ALA A 29 0.99 -11.32 -0.99
C ALA A 29 -0.12 -10.29 -0.71
N SER A 30 -0.40 -10.01 0.56
CA SER A 30 -1.43 -9.03 0.97
C SER A 30 -1.12 -7.63 0.45
N LEU A 31 0.14 -7.19 0.57
CA LEU A 31 0.59 -5.90 0.04
C LEU A 31 0.52 -5.85 -1.49
N THR A 32 0.90 -6.94 -2.16
CA THR A 32 0.80 -7.04 -3.61
C THR A 32 -0.65 -6.91 -4.07
N VAL A 33 -1.56 -7.64 -3.44
CA VAL A 33 -3.00 -7.56 -3.74
C VAL A 33 -3.51 -6.15 -3.52
N PHE A 34 -3.21 -5.54 -2.36
CA PHE A 34 -3.62 -4.16 -2.06
C PHE A 34 -3.22 -3.19 -3.17
N PHE A 35 -1.94 -3.17 -3.55
CA PHE A 35 -1.48 -2.24 -4.57
C PHE A 35 -2.07 -2.52 -5.95
N MET A 36 -2.22 -3.79 -6.34
CA MET A 36 -2.85 -4.13 -7.61
C MET A 36 -4.31 -3.71 -7.65
N SER A 37 -5.07 -3.92 -6.55
CA SER A 37 -6.45 -3.48 -6.43
C SER A 37 -6.62 -1.97 -6.57
N ILE A 38 -5.71 -1.17 -5.99
CA ILE A 38 -5.72 0.29 -6.17
C ILE A 38 -5.44 0.66 -7.62
N MET A 39 -4.48 0.01 -8.26
CA MET A 39 -4.07 0.34 -9.62
C MET A 39 -5.07 -0.09 -10.69
N SER A 40 -5.86 -1.13 -10.44
CA SER A 40 -6.88 -1.62 -11.37
C SER A 40 -8.28 -1.15 -11.03
N HIS A 41 -8.44 -0.25 -10.05
CA HIS A 41 -9.75 0.19 -9.61
C HIS A 41 -10.44 1.02 -10.69
N GLU A 42 -11.70 0.71 -11.01
CA GLU A 42 -12.49 1.41 -12.05
C GLU A 42 -12.56 2.92 -11.82
N SER A 43 -12.60 3.33 -10.54
CA SER A 43 -12.64 4.74 -10.14
C SER A 43 -11.43 5.54 -10.62
N GLN A 44 -10.31 4.93 -10.99
CA GLN A 44 -9.15 5.64 -11.51
C GLN A 44 -9.51 6.54 -12.70
N THR A 45 -10.43 6.08 -13.55
CA THR A 45 -10.88 6.78 -14.77
C THR A 45 -11.90 7.89 -14.51
N LEU A 46 -12.42 8.00 -13.29
CA LEU A 46 -13.39 9.02 -12.92
C LEU A 46 -12.70 10.38 -12.70
N PRO A 47 -13.44 11.51 -12.78
CA PRO A 47 -12.92 12.80 -12.37
C PRO A 47 -12.36 12.74 -10.94
N LYS A 48 -11.09 13.13 -10.76
CA LYS A 48 -10.33 13.02 -9.50
C LYS A 48 -10.12 11.61 -8.97
N GLY A 49 -10.34 10.58 -9.79
CA GLY A 49 -10.21 9.17 -9.43
C GLY A 49 -8.87 8.81 -8.81
N GLU A 50 -7.78 9.20 -9.48
CA GLU A 50 -6.42 9.00 -8.98
C GLU A 50 -6.17 9.67 -7.63
N GLU A 51 -6.71 10.88 -7.41
CA GLU A 51 -6.58 11.60 -6.14
C GLU A 51 -7.32 10.87 -5.01
N ILE A 52 -8.55 10.42 -5.26
CA ILE A 52 -9.36 9.66 -4.30
C ILE A 52 -8.65 8.36 -3.91
N LEU A 53 -8.16 7.62 -4.90
CA LEU A 53 -7.44 6.36 -4.67
C LEU A 53 -6.14 6.57 -3.89
N LEU A 54 -5.41 7.67 -4.15
CA LEU A 54 -4.23 8.03 -3.35
C LEU A 54 -4.59 8.35 -1.91
N GLN A 55 -5.67 9.11 -1.68
CA GLN A 55 -6.11 9.43 -0.32
C GLN A 55 -6.52 8.18 0.44
N TYR A 56 -7.25 7.27 -0.21
CA TYR A 56 -7.57 5.96 0.36
C TYR A 56 -6.31 5.18 0.71
N ALA A 57 -5.35 5.06 -0.21
CA ALA A 57 -4.13 4.31 0.04
C ALA A 57 -3.28 4.92 1.18
N LEU A 58 -3.23 6.25 1.27
CA LEU A 58 -2.57 6.96 2.37
C LEU A 58 -3.28 6.73 3.71
N GLN A 59 -4.62 6.68 3.71
CA GLN A 59 -5.42 6.43 4.90
C GLN A 59 -5.19 5.01 5.43
N VAL A 60 -5.33 3.99 4.57
CA VAL A 60 -5.08 2.59 4.94
C VAL A 60 -3.66 2.40 5.48
N ARG A 61 -2.64 3.02 4.85
CA ARG A 61 -1.26 2.95 5.33
C ARG A 61 -1.09 3.59 6.72
N ARG A 62 -1.77 4.71 6.99
CA ARG A 62 -1.76 5.34 8.32
C ARG A 62 -2.41 4.43 9.35
N GLU A 63 -3.57 3.87 9.04
CA GLU A 63 -4.27 2.93 9.92
C GLU A 63 -3.39 1.73 10.26
N TRP A 64 -2.74 1.10 9.28
CA TRP A 64 -1.78 0.02 9.54
C TRP A 64 -0.62 0.46 10.45
N HIS A 65 -0.03 1.62 10.18
CA HIS A 65 1.05 2.15 11.00
C HIS A 65 0.59 2.40 12.44
N ASP A 66 -0.59 2.99 12.62
CA ASP A 66 -1.13 3.33 13.93
C ASP A 66 -1.53 2.07 14.71
N THR A 67 -2.12 1.07 14.05
CA THR A 67 -2.38 -0.24 14.67
C THR A 67 -1.08 -0.89 15.15
N LEU A 68 -0.06 -0.96 14.28
CA LEU A 68 1.25 -1.51 14.62
C LEU A 68 2.00 -0.72 15.71
N SER A 69 1.71 0.58 15.85
CA SER A 69 2.38 1.45 16.84
C SER A 69 1.70 1.46 18.20
N ASN A 70 0.39 1.15 18.25
CA ASN A 70 -0.40 1.15 19.48
C ASN A 70 -0.41 -0.21 20.18
N GLU A 71 0.05 -1.26 19.53
CA GLU A 71 0.12 -2.59 20.09
C GLU A 71 1.50 -2.85 20.72
N ASN A 72 1.51 -3.04 22.05
CA ASN A 72 2.51 -3.87 22.75
C ASN A 72 2.39 -5.36 22.37
N GLU A 73 1.52 -5.70 21.42
CA GLU A 73 1.49 -7.01 20.78
C GLU A 73 2.50 -6.96 19.63
N THR A 74 3.63 -7.62 19.85
CA THR A 74 4.36 -8.23 18.76
C THR A 74 3.36 -9.09 17.99
N PHE A 75 2.79 -8.57 16.89
CA PHE A 75 2.59 -9.45 15.76
C PHE A 75 3.95 -10.11 15.54
N ASN A 76 3.99 -11.44 15.50
CA ASN A 76 5.19 -12.13 15.07
C ASN A 76 5.42 -11.73 13.60
N ILE A 77 6.12 -10.62 13.41
CA ILE A 77 6.58 -10.08 12.12
C ILE A 77 7.77 -10.90 11.65
#